data_AF-A0A969HZ23-F1
#
_entry.id   AF-A0A969HZ23-F1
#
_cell.length_a   1.000
_cell.length_b   1.000
_cell.length_c   1.000
_cell.angle_alpha   90.00
_cell.angle_beta   90.00
_cell.angle_gamma   90.00
#
_symmetry.space_group_name_H-M   'P 1'
#
loop_
_entity.id
_entity.type
_entity.pdbx_description
1 polymer ?
#
loop_
_entity_poly.entity_id
_entity_poly.type
_entity_poly.pdbx_seq_one_letter_code
_entity_poly.pdbx_strand_id
1 'polypeptide(L)'
;MPQQLRRMILAVVSATSCGAAFCIEAPKTETPATAAEVAPTADEKAFYDTLRRSTQRRTLSNLRVPDAVVLSLARAADVAVAMLSNAAAQGGTQENIALVRIQHWCNRVMSSPAADTQAQIDKLDQNLPPERRARAAGVLREEARFKEVAAAGCRKARFDYQGSNGGCAPRPRPVTRRAPPSWRSSCAIPRRKWPC
;
A
#
# COMPACT_ATOMS: atom_id res chain seq x y z
N MET A 1 -7.93 58.61 -34.29
CA MET A 1 -8.53 57.25 -34.34
C MET A 1 -9.89 57.33 -35.01
N PRO A 2 -10.03 57.00 -36.31
CA PRO A 2 -11.32 56.90 -36.97
C PRO A 2 -11.66 55.47 -37.45
N GLN A 3 -12.93 55.10 -37.23
CA GLN A 3 -13.89 54.47 -38.15
C GLN A 3 -13.57 53.18 -38.95
N GLN A 4 -14.45 52.19 -38.70
CA GLN A 4 -15.26 51.44 -39.69
C GLN A 4 -14.62 50.80 -40.93
N LEU A 5 -14.88 49.50 -41.14
CA LEU A 5 -15.34 48.93 -42.42
C LEU A 5 -15.83 47.49 -42.15
N ARG A 6 -17.13 47.19 -42.17
CA ARG A 6 -17.99 46.87 -43.34
C ARG A 6 -17.55 45.63 -44.15
N ARG A 7 -18.44 44.62 -44.10
CA ARG A 7 -18.85 43.73 -45.21
C ARG A 7 -17.78 42.69 -45.63
N MET A 8 -18.01 41.48 -46.13
CA MET A 8 -19.03 40.83 -46.97
C MET A 8 -18.81 39.30 -46.80
N ILE A 9 -19.83 38.46 -46.61
CA ILE A 9 -20.48 37.62 -47.66
C ILE A 9 -19.50 36.55 -48.21
N LEU A 10 -19.58 35.27 -47.84
CA LEU A 10 -20.48 34.20 -48.34
C LEU A 10 -19.79 33.32 -49.42
N ALA A 11 -19.67 32.02 -49.15
CA ALA A 11 -19.69 30.89 -50.12
C ALA A 11 -19.68 29.58 -49.29
N VAL A 12 -20.81 28.89 -49.07
CA VAL A 12 -21.46 27.92 -49.98
C VAL A 12 -20.41 26.90 -50.46
N VAL A 13 -20.45 25.63 -50.05
CA VAL A 13 -21.21 24.56 -50.70
C VAL A 13 -21.25 23.36 -49.74
N SER A 14 -22.46 22.88 -49.42
CA SER A 14 -22.70 21.46 -49.15
C SER A 14 -24.09 21.12 -49.64
N ALA A 15 -24.14 20.60 -50.87
CA ALA A 15 -25.33 20.09 -51.50
C ALA A 15 -25.85 18.84 -50.76
N THR A 16 -27.09 18.94 -50.31
CA THR A 16 -28.21 18.05 -50.62
C THR A 16 -27.92 16.58 -50.95
N SER A 17 -28.43 15.66 -50.12
CA SER A 17 -29.47 14.69 -50.55
C SER A 17 -30.00 13.78 -49.43
N CYS A 18 -31.34 13.72 -49.36
CA CYS A 18 -32.28 12.65 -49.00
C CYS A 18 -31.96 11.66 -47.85
N GLY A 19 -32.88 11.30 -46.95
CA GLY A 19 -34.34 11.41 -46.98
C GLY A 19 -34.93 11.04 -45.61
N ALA A 20 -36.22 11.35 -45.47
CA ALA A 20 -37.01 11.23 -44.25
C ALA A 20 -37.62 9.82 -44.04
N ALA A 21 -38.19 9.65 -42.84
CA ALA A 21 -38.93 8.52 -42.28
C ALA A 21 -38.02 7.49 -41.57
N PHE A 22 -38.11 7.27 -40.25
CA PHE A 22 -39.33 7.01 -39.50
C PHE A 22 -39.25 7.44 -38.01
N CYS A 23 -40.44 7.80 -37.52
CA CYS A 23 -40.94 7.66 -36.16
C CYS A 23 -40.27 8.45 -35.02
N ILE A 24 -41.02 9.46 -34.60
CA ILE A 24 -41.01 10.06 -33.27
C ILE A 24 -41.17 8.93 -32.23
N GLU A 25 -40.15 8.74 -31.39
CA GLU A 25 -40.34 8.14 -30.08
C GLU A 25 -39.74 9.10 -29.04
N ALA A 26 -40.55 9.41 -28.03
CA ALA A 26 -40.34 10.47 -27.05
C ALA A 26 -38.95 10.42 -26.40
N PRO A 27 -38.38 11.55 -25.95
CA PRO A 27 -37.13 11.55 -25.21
C PRO A 27 -37.36 10.73 -23.94
N LYS A 28 -36.88 9.48 -23.95
CA LYS A 28 -36.78 8.69 -22.75
C LYS A 28 -35.78 9.43 -21.88
N THR A 29 -36.27 10.00 -20.79
CA THR A 29 -35.46 10.47 -19.69
C THR A 29 -34.54 9.33 -19.29
N GLU A 30 -33.32 9.32 -19.82
CA GLU A 30 -32.26 8.48 -19.30
C GLU A 30 -31.97 9.04 -17.91
N THR A 31 -32.60 8.41 -16.93
CA THR A 31 -32.10 8.37 -15.57
C THR A 31 -30.59 8.20 -15.66
N PRO A 32 -29.78 9.09 -15.07
CA PRO A 32 -28.34 8.98 -15.17
C PRO A 32 -27.97 7.57 -14.75
N ALA A 33 -27.39 6.82 -15.69
CA ALA A 33 -26.98 5.44 -15.50
C ALA A 33 -26.24 5.40 -14.17
N THR A 34 -26.88 4.76 -13.19
CA THR A 34 -26.26 4.45 -11.91
C THR A 34 -24.97 3.78 -12.29
N ALA A 35 -23.84 4.42 -11.97
CA ALA A 35 -22.52 3.93 -12.30
C ALA A 35 -22.51 2.45 -11.94
N ALA A 36 -22.51 1.58 -12.95
CA ALA A 36 -22.54 0.16 -12.74
C ALA A 36 -21.37 -0.12 -11.79
N GLU A 37 -21.69 -0.62 -10.61
CA GLU A 37 -20.70 -1.04 -9.64
C GLU A 37 -20.03 -2.27 -10.26
N VAL A 38 -19.06 -2.02 -11.12
CA VAL A 38 -18.23 -3.08 -11.70
C VAL A 38 -17.46 -3.64 -10.51
N ALA A 39 -17.93 -4.78 -10.02
CA ALA A 39 -17.19 -5.58 -9.07
C ALA A 39 -15.79 -5.84 -9.66
N PRO A 40 -14.72 -5.85 -8.85
CA PRO A 40 -13.40 -6.20 -9.35
C PRO A 40 -13.48 -7.52 -10.10
N THR A 41 -13.04 -7.53 -11.35
CA THR A 41 -12.97 -8.78 -12.12
C THR A 41 -11.86 -9.65 -11.52
N ALA A 42 -11.90 -10.95 -11.77
CA ALA A 42 -10.91 -11.90 -11.23
C ALA A 42 -9.45 -11.47 -11.54
N ASP A 43 -9.26 -10.71 -12.61
CA ASP A 43 -7.98 -10.18 -13.05
C ASP A 43 -7.39 -9.13 -12.11
N GLU A 44 -8.21 -8.22 -11.54
CA GLU A 44 -7.71 -7.18 -10.63
C GLU A 44 -7.19 -7.78 -9.32
N LYS A 45 -7.86 -8.82 -8.83
CA LYS A 45 -7.41 -9.57 -7.66
C LYS A 45 -6.08 -10.27 -7.94
N ALA A 46 -5.94 -10.95 -9.07
CA ALA A 46 -4.69 -11.63 -9.45
C ALA A 46 -3.52 -10.64 -9.63
N PHE A 47 -3.80 -9.47 -10.21
CA PHE A 47 -2.86 -8.37 -10.30
C PHE A 47 -2.42 -7.89 -8.92
N TYR A 48 -3.38 -7.61 -8.03
CA TYR A 48 -3.08 -7.15 -6.68
C TYR A 48 -2.33 -8.22 -5.84
N ASP A 49 -2.65 -9.50 -5.99
CA ASP A 49 -1.91 -10.62 -5.39
C ASP A 49 -0.43 -10.63 -5.79
N THR A 50 -0.15 -10.29 -7.05
CA THR A 50 1.21 -10.20 -7.57
C THR A 50 1.94 -8.99 -7.00
N LEU A 51 1.26 -7.83 -6.93
CA LEU A 51 1.80 -6.63 -6.27
C LEU A 51 2.15 -6.90 -4.80
N ARG A 52 1.25 -7.54 -4.03
CA ARG A 52 1.48 -7.89 -2.63
C ARG A 52 2.70 -8.77 -2.45
N ARG A 53 2.78 -9.88 -3.20
CA ARG A 53 3.93 -10.80 -3.15
C ARG A 53 5.24 -10.09 -3.47
N SER A 54 5.26 -9.25 -4.51
CA SER A 54 6.44 -8.48 -4.88
C SER A 54 6.88 -7.51 -3.78
N THR A 55 5.93 -6.85 -3.11
CA THR A 55 6.18 -5.90 -2.03
C THR A 55 6.74 -6.60 -0.79
N GLN A 56 6.20 -7.77 -0.43
CA GLN A 56 6.71 -8.56 0.69
C GLN A 56 8.11 -9.12 0.39
N ARG A 57 8.35 -9.59 -0.84
CA ARG A 57 9.69 -10.01 -1.27
C ARG A 57 10.72 -8.89 -1.16
N ARG A 58 10.35 -7.65 -1.49
CA ARG A 58 11.23 -6.47 -1.33
C ARG A 58 11.52 -6.17 0.14
N THR A 59 10.51 -6.29 1.01
CA THR A 59 10.67 -6.08 2.45
C THR A 59 11.65 -7.09 3.06
N LEU A 60 11.62 -8.33 2.59
CA LEU A 60 12.52 -9.40 3.01
C LEU A 60 13.72 -9.59 2.06
N SER A 61 14.01 -8.60 1.22
CA SER A 61 15.13 -8.66 0.29
C SER A 61 16.46 -8.82 1.03
N ASN A 62 17.40 -9.53 0.41
CA ASN A 62 18.72 -9.86 0.96
C ASN A 62 18.70 -10.78 2.19
N LEU A 63 17.54 -11.35 2.54
CA LEU A 63 17.43 -12.39 3.57
C LEU A 63 17.20 -13.74 2.89
N ARG A 64 17.82 -14.80 3.41
CA ARG A 64 17.61 -16.18 2.94
C ARG A 64 16.34 -16.78 3.57
N VAL A 65 15.20 -16.13 3.37
CA VAL A 65 13.90 -16.63 3.85
C VAL A 65 13.22 -17.49 2.79
N PRO A 66 12.57 -18.60 3.17
CA PRO A 66 11.81 -19.43 2.23
C PRO A 66 10.68 -18.67 1.54
N ASP A 67 10.40 -18.98 0.28
CA ASP A 67 9.29 -18.38 -0.49
C ASP A 67 7.93 -18.59 0.18
N ALA A 68 7.76 -19.69 0.90
CA ALA A 68 6.56 -19.96 1.69
C ALA A 68 6.31 -18.90 2.77
N VAL A 69 7.34 -18.28 3.35
CA VAL A 69 7.21 -17.18 4.30
C VAL A 69 6.69 -15.92 3.60
N VAL A 70 7.22 -15.61 2.41
CA VAL A 70 6.78 -14.48 1.60
C VAL A 70 5.32 -14.65 1.17
N LEU A 71 4.93 -15.86 0.75
CA LEU A 71 3.57 -16.17 0.35
C LEU A 71 2.60 -16.07 1.53
N SER A 72 2.97 -16.59 2.70
CA SER A 72 2.20 -16.46 3.93
C SER A 72 2.01 -14.98 4.30
N LEU A 73 3.09 -14.20 4.31
CA LEU A 73 3.07 -12.78 4.65
C LEU A 73 2.22 -11.94 3.68
N ALA A 74 2.19 -12.32 2.39
CA ALA A 74 1.34 -11.67 1.39
C ALA A 74 -0.17 -11.91 1.62
N ARG A 75 -0.54 -12.88 2.46
CA ARG A 75 -1.92 -13.15 2.89
C ARG A 75 -2.19 -12.55 4.27
N ALA A 76 -1.40 -12.94 5.27
CA ALA A 76 -1.49 -12.49 6.65
C ALA A 76 -0.15 -12.70 7.39
N ALA A 77 0.08 -11.90 8.43
CA ALA A 77 1.37 -11.89 9.15
C ALA A 77 1.59 -13.09 10.07
N ASP A 78 0.51 -13.62 10.65
CA ASP A 78 0.52 -14.60 11.73
C ASP A 78 1.24 -15.90 11.36
N VAL A 79 0.89 -16.50 10.22
CA VAL A 79 1.51 -17.74 9.74
C VAL A 79 2.99 -17.53 9.43
N ALA A 80 3.34 -16.42 8.77
CA ALA A 80 4.72 -16.09 8.44
C ALA A 80 5.60 -15.91 9.69
N VAL A 81 5.06 -15.23 10.71
CA VAL A 81 5.75 -15.04 12.00
C VAL A 81 5.93 -16.38 12.70
N ALA A 82 4.91 -17.24 12.76
CA ALA A 82 5.05 -18.57 13.37
C ALA A 82 6.15 -19.43 12.70
N MET A 83 6.21 -19.42 11.36
CA MET A 83 7.25 -20.12 10.61
C MET A 83 8.65 -19.59 10.94
N LEU A 84 8.81 -18.28 10.99
CA LEU A 84 10.09 -17.64 11.27
C LEU A 84 10.51 -17.78 12.73
N SER A 85 9.59 -17.67 13.69
CA SER A 85 9.88 -17.86 15.11
C SER A 85 10.42 -19.25 15.41
N ASN A 86 9.84 -20.30 14.79
CA ASN A 86 10.34 -21.67 14.94
C ASN A 86 11.75 -21.86 14.37
N ALA A 87 12.06 -21.21 13.25
CA ALA A 87 13.38 -21.28 12.62
C ALA A 87 14.42 -20.40 13.34
N ALA A 88 14.02 -19.24 13.85
CA ALA A 88 14.84 -18.35 14.65
C ALA A 88 15.23 -18.99 16.00
N ALA A 89 14.33 -19.74 16.63
CA ALA A 89 14.60 -20.53 17.84
C ALA A 89 15.71 -21.58 17.65
N GLN A 90 15.98 -21.99 16.41
CA GLN A 90 17.07 -22.91 16.06
C GLN A 90 18.40 -22.20 15.76
N GLY A 91 18.50 -20.89 16.04
CA GLY A 91 19.71 -20.09 15.82
C GLY A 91 19.77 -19.38 14.45
N GLY A 92 18.66 -19.35 13.72
CA GLY A 92 18.55 -18.66 12.42
C GLY A 92 18.74 -17.14 12.53
N THR A 93 19.91 -16.63 12.16
CA THR A 93 20.19 -15.18 12.22
C THR A 93 19.37 -14.40 11.19
N GLN A 94 19.16 -14.95 10.00
CA GLN A 94 18.41 -14.29 8.92
C GLN A 94 16.91 -14.22 9.27
N GLU A 95 16.41 -15.24 9.96
CA GLU A 95 15.04 -15.37 10.43
C GLU A 95 14.76 -14.37 11.57
N ASN A 96 15.72 -14.20 12.49
CA ASN A 96 15.65 -13.14 13.50
C ASN A 96 15.57 -11.74 12.85
N ILE A 97 16.40 -11.45 11.84
CA ILE A 97 16.33 -10.19 11.11
C ILE A 97 14.99 -10.04 10.38
N ALA A 98 14.48 -11.12 9.78
CA ALA A 98 13.19 -11.14 9.11
C ALA A 98 12.04 -10.81 10.08
N LEU A 99 12.05 -11.39 11.29
CA LEU A 99 11.07 -11.11 12.35
C LEU A 99 11.04 -9.63 12.72
N VAL A 100 12.21 -9.00 12.90
CA VAL A 100 12.30 -7.55 13.18
C VAL A 100 11.71 -6.72 12.04
N ARG A 101 12.03 -7.06 10.79
CA ARG A 101 11.45 -6.34 9.63
C ARG A 101 9.94 -6.49 9.54
N ILE A 102 9.42 -7.69 9.81
CA ILE A 102 7.98 -7.96 9.82
C ILE A 102 7.32 -7.24 10.98
N GLN A 103 7.94 -7.16 12.16
CA GLN A 103 7.43 -6.37 13.29
C GLN A 103 7.31 -4.89 12.92
N HIS A 104 8.34 -4.30 12.30
CA HIS A 104 8.27 -2.92 11.82
C HIS A 104 7.19 -2.71 10.75
N TRP A 105 7.01 -3.67 9.85
CA TRP A 105 5.92 -3.64 8.89
C TRP A 105 4.55 -3.72 9.58
N CYS A 106 4.36 -4.63 10.53
CA CYS A 106 3.13 -4.74 11.31
C CYS A 106 2.83 -3.48 12.11
N ASN A 107 3.82 -2.86 12.74
CA ASN A 107 3.65 -1.59 13.43
C ASN A 107 3.14 -0.50 12.48
N ARG A 108 3.69 -0.41 11.25
CA ARG A 108 3.19 0.53 10.24
C ARG A 108 1.77 0.24 9.79
N VAL A 109 1.42 -1.04 9.59
CA VAL A 109 0.05 -1.44 9.23
C VAL A 109 -0.93 -1.05 10.33
N MET A 110 -0.57 -1.31 11.59
CA MET A 110 -1.42 -1.02 12.76
C MET A 110 -1.51 0.46 13.09
N SER A 111 -0.47 1.25 12.79
CA SER A 111 -0.49 2.70 12.99
C SER A 111 -1.08 3.47 11.81
N SER A 112 -1.33 2.81 10.67
CA SER A 112 -1.90 3.47 9.50
C SER A 112 -3.40 3.70 9.74
N PRO A 113 -3.91 4.93 9.62
CA PRO A 113 -5.35 5.17 9.67
C PRO A 113 -6.04 4.39 8.54
N ALA A 114 -7.26 3.92 8.83
CA ALA A 114 -8.12 3.35 7.81
C ALA A 114 -8.47 4.45 6.81
N ALA A 115 -8.14 4.22 5.54
CA ALA A 115 -8.41 5.17 4.49
C ALA A 115 -9.86 5.00 4.02
N ASP A 116 -10.58 6.10 3.82
CA ASP A 116 -11.89 6.08 3.19
C ASP A 116 -11.72 5.65 1.73
N THR A 117 -12.10 4.41 1.45
CA THR A 117 -11.90 3.78 0.14
C THR A 117 -12.84 4.42 -0.89
N GLN A 118 -14.06 4.79 -0.49
CA GLN A 118 -15.01 5.41 -1.41
C GLN A 118 -14.55 6.81 -1.77
N ALA A 119 -14.13 7.62 -0.79
CA ALA A 119 -13.59 8.94 -1.07
C ALA A 119 -12.32 8.93 -1.95
N GLN A 120 -11.55 7.84 -1.94
CA GLN A 120 -10.42 7.67 -2.87
C GLN A 120 -10.87 7.29 -4.27
N ILE A 121 -11.89 6.44 -4.40
CA ILE A 121 -12.50 6.07 -5.69
C ILE A 121 -13.12 7.32 -6.34
N ASP A 122 -13.81 8.15 -5.57
CA ASP A 122 -14.46 9.38 -6.06
C ASP A 122 -13.44 10.43 -6.55
N LYS A 123 -12.21 10.38 -6.02
CA LYS A 123 -11.09 11.23 -6.45
C LYS A 123 -10.33 10.71 -7.67
N LEU A 124 -10.68 9.53 -8.19
CA LEU A 124 -10.06 9.04 -9.42
C LEU A 124 -10.34 10.01 -10.57
N ASP A 125 -9.31 10.31 -11.36
CA ASP A 125 -9.36 11.30 -12.42
C ASP A 125 -10.50 10.99 -13.42
N GLN A 126 -11.38 11.98 -13.58
CA GLN A 126 -12.53 11.89 -14.46
C GLN A 126 -12.14 11.90 -15.95
N ASN A 127 -10.89 12.24 -16.28
CA ASN A 127 -10.33 12.15 -17.62
C ASN A 127 -9.83 10.74 -17.97
N LEU A 128 -9.74 9.83 -17.00
CA LEU A 128 -9.38 8.44 -17.28
C LEU A 128 -10.50 7.76 -18.07
N PRO A 129 -10.16 6.92 -19.07
CA PRO A 129 -11.12 6.03 -19.71
C PRO A 129 -11.92 5.24 -18.66
N PRO A 130 -13.23 5.04 -18.85
CA PRO A 130 -14.11 4.42 -17.85
C PRO A 130 -13.62 3.04 -17.41
N GLU A 131 -13.06 2.26 -18.35
CA GLU A 131 -12.46 0.96 -18.05
C GLU A 131 -11.28 1.08 -17.06
N ARG A 132 -10.34 2.00 -17.29
CA ARG A 132 -9.17 2.18 -16.41
C ARG A 132 -9.58 2.67 -15.02
N ARG A 133 -10.61 3.51 -14.95
CA ARG A 133 -11.18 3.98 -13.69
C ARG A 133 -11.80 2.84 -12.89
N ALA A 134 -12.58 1.97 -13.54
CA ALA A 134 -13.15 0.78 -12.92
C ALA A 134 -12.06 -0.17 -12.39
N ARG A 135 -11.01 -0.43 -13.18
CA ARG A 135 -9.87 -1.26 -12.76
C ARG A 135 -9.14 -0.67 -11.54
N ALA A 136 -8.87 0.64 -11.56
CA ALA A 136 -8.25 1.34 -10.43
C ALA A 136 -9.11 1.27 -9.15
N ALA A 137 -10.43 1.45 -9.29
CA ALA A 137 -11.36 1.28 -8.18
C ALA A 137 -11.35 -0.16 -7.64
N GLY A 138 -11.26 -1.16 -8.50
CA GLY A 138 -11.10 -2.57 -8.12
C GLY A 138 -9.85 -2.82 -7.27
N VAL A 139 -8.70 -2.25 -7.68
CA VAL A 139 -7.45 -2.34 -6.92
C VAL A 139 -7.56 -1.66 -5.56
N LEU A 140 -8.18 -0.48 -5.47
CA LEU A 140 -8.37 0.23 -4.20
C LEU A 140 -9.24 -0.57 -3.21
N ARG A 141 -10.28 -1.25 -3.70
CA ARG A 141 -11.12 -2.13 -2.87
C ARG A 141 -10.33 -3.34 -2.36
N GLU A 142 -9.54 -3.99 -3.20
CA GLU A 142 -8.70 -5.13 -2.78
C GLU A 142 -7.58 -4.70 -1.82
N GLU A 143 -7.04 -3.49 -1.98
CA GLU A 143 -6.10 -2.91 -1.02
C GLU A 143 -6.73 -2.70 0.35
N ALA A 144 -7.92 -2.09 0.39
CA ALA A 144 -8.65 -1.87 1.63
C ALA A 144 -8.91 -3.19 2.37
N ARG A 145 -9.44 -4.19 1.65
CA ARG A 145 -9.66 -5.54 2.19
C ARG A 145 -8.36 -6.15 2.73
N PHE A 146 -7.26 -6.01 2.00
CA PHE A 146 -5.98 -6.55 2.45
C PHE A 146 -5.47 -5.84 3.70
N LYS A 147 -5.61 -4.52 3.82
CA LYS A 147 -5.18 -3.78 5.03
C LYS A 147 -5.89 -4.32 6.29
N GLU A 148 -7.18 -4.62 6.20
CA GLU A 148 -7.93 -5.23 7.30
C GLU A 148 -7.40 -6.61 7.68
N VAL A 149 -7.21 -7.49 6.69
CA VAL A 149 -6.67 -8.84 6.90
C VAL A 149 -5.24 -8.79 7.45
N ALA A 150 -4.40 -7.91 6.92
CA ALA A 150 -3.03 -7.69 7.37
C ALA A 150 -3.00 -7.18 8.82
N ALA A 151 -3.84 -6.20 9.18
CA ALA A 151 -3.96 -5.72 10.54
C ALA A 151 -4.44 -6.82 11.49
N ALA A 152 -5.44 -7.61 11.10
CA ALA A 152 -5.89 -8.76 11.87
C ALA A 152 -4.79 -9.81 12.08
N GLY A 153 -4.03 -10.12 11.02
CA GLY A 153 -2.88 -11.02 11.10
C GLY A 153 -1.77 -10.48 12.00
N CYS A 154 -1.45 -9.19 11.89
CA CYS A 154 -0.45 -8.54 12.74
C CYS A 154 -0.85 -8.50 14.21
N ARG A 155 -2.14 -8.36 14.54
CA ARG A 155 -2.65 -8.48 15.92
C ARG A 155 -2.53 -9.89 16.49
N LYS A 156 -2.62 -10.91 15.63
CA LYS A 156 -2.50 -12.32 16.02
C LYS A 156 -1.05 -12.80 16.10
N ALA A 157 -0.16 -12.18 15.33
CA ALA A 157 1.25 -12.52 15.30
C ALA A 157 1.91 -12.29 16.67
N ARG A 158 2.53 -13.35 17.21
CA ARG A 158 3.33 -13.27 18.45
C ARG A 158 4.80 -13.13 18.10
N PHE A 159 5.39 -12.00 18.45
CA PHE A 159 6.82 -11.73 18.29
C PHE A 159 7.55 -12.10 19.58
N ASP A 160 7.68 -13.40 19.84
CA ASP A 160 8.46 -13.89 20.98
C ASP A 160 9.94 -13.90 20.59
N TYR A 161 10.62 -12.79 20.88
CA TYR A 161 12.07 -12.75 20.80
C TYR A 161 12.63 -13.56 21.98
N GLN A 162 12.87 -14.85 21.79
CA GLN A 162 13.87 -15.54 22.58
C GLN A 162 15.22 -14.98 22.16
N GLY A 163 15.57 -13.81 22.71
CA GLY A 163 16.91 -13.25 22.56
C GLY A 163 17.88 -14.34 22.96
N SER A 164 18.70 -14.80 22.02
CA SER A 164 19.70 -15.84 22.22
C SER A 164 20.57 -15.50 23.42
N ASN A 165 20.22 -16.00 24.62
CA ASN A 165 20.96 -15.95 25.87
C ASN A 165 21.89 -14.75 26.09
N GLY A 166 21.42 -13.56 25.71
CA GLY A 166 21.97 -12.29 26.16
C GLY A 166 21.27 -11.98 27.45
N GLY A 167 21.57 -12.76 28.49
CA GLY A 167 21.17 -12.40 29.84
C GLY A 167 21.46 -10.93 30.05
N CYS A 168 20.67 -10.31 30.90
CA CYS A 168 21.12 -9.12 31.63
C CYS A 168 22.39 -9.51 32.41
N ALA A 169 23.51 -9.69 31.70
CA ALA A 169 24.82 -9.67 32.29
C ALA A 169 24.90 -8.27 32.92
N PRO A 170 25.15 -8.16 34.23
CA PRO A 170 25.37 -6.87 34.84
C PRO A 170 26.44 -6.18 34.00
N ARG A 171 26.12 -4.97 33.51
CA ARG A 171 27.09 -4.14 32.81
C ARG A 171 28.38 -4.20 33.64
N PRO A 172 29.54 -4.55 33.06
CA PRO A 172 30.78 -4.41 33.80
C PRO A 172 30.80 -2.98 34.32
N ARG A 173 30.91 -2.83 35.65
CA ARG A 173 31.06 -1.51 36.27
C ARG A 173 32.16 -0.81 35.48
N PRO A 174 31.99 0.48 35.11
CA PRO A 174 33.06 1.19 34.46
C PRO A 174 34.27 1.13 35.39
N VAL A 175 35.28 0.35 35.01
CA VAL A 175 36.60 0.42 35.61
C VAL A 175 37.03 1.85 35.36
N THR A 176 37.22 2.59 36.43
CA THR A 176 37.69 3.98 36.44
C THR A 176 39.11 4.05 35.88
N ARG A 177 39.29 3.83 34.58
CA ARG A 177 40.44 4.37 33.88
C ARG A 177 40.16 5.85 33.69
N ARG A 178 40.91 6.68 34.42
CA ARG A 178 41.06 8.11 34.14
C ARG A 178 41.33 8.27 32.65
N ALA A 179 40.36 8.81 31.92
CA ALA A 179 40.58 9.32 30.58
C ALA A 179 41.25 10.72 30.69
N PRO A 180 42.25 11.02 29.84
CA PRO A 180 42.89 12.34 29.79
C PRO A 180 41.91 13.45 29.35
N PRO A 181 42.19 14.73 29.67
CA PRO A 181 41.18 15.79 29.77
C PRO A 181 40.61 16.34 28.44
N SER A 182 40.97 15.81 27.28
CA SER A 182 40.75 16.52 26.00
C SER A 182 39.49 16.16 25.20
N TRP A 183 38.60 15.30 25.70
CA TRP A 183 37.41 14.86 24.91
C TRP A 183 36.07 15.03 25.63
N ARG A 184 35.94 16.01 26.54
CA ARG A 184 34.66 16.42 27.12
C ARG A 184 34.03 17.57 26.34
N SER A 185 33.57 17.30 25.12
CA SER A 185 32.46 18.05 24.52
C SER A 185 31.99 17.30 23.29
N SER A 186 30.68 17.23 23.10
CA SER A 186 30.01 16.71 21.90
C SER A 186 29.83 15.19 21.84
N CYS A 187 28.97 14.64 22.71
CA CYS A 187 28.04 13.54 22.37
C CYS A 187 27.06 13.29 23.53
N ALA A 188 26.25 14.30 23.88
CA ALA A 188 25.06 14.10 24.70
C ALA A 188 23.87 13.85 23.76
N ILE A 189 23.76 12.63 23.24
CA ILE A 189 22.54 12.17 22.57
C ILE A 189 21.57 11.70 23.67
N PRO A 190 20.38 12.28 23.81
CA PRO A 190 19.43 11.87 24.85
C PRO A 190 18.93 10.46 24.55
N ARG A 191 19.26 9.52 25.45
CA ARG A 191 18.76 8.15 25.45
C ARG A 191 17.26 8.15 25.76
N ARG A 192 16.41 8.03 24.73
CA ARG A 192 15.00 7.64 24.93
C ARG A 192 14.98 6.20 25.44
N LYS A 193 14.46 6.02 26.66
CA LYS A 193 14.09 4.71 27.21
C LYS A 193 12.88 4.20 26.42
N TRP A 194 12.98 3.03 25.83
CA TRP A 194 11.82 2.25 25.41
C TRP A 194 11.37 1.43 26.63
N PRO A 195 10.09 1.49 27.03
CA PRO A 195 9.57 0.60 28.06
C PRO A 195 9.48 -0.83 27.52
N CYS A 196 9.79 -1.78 28.40
CA CYS A 196 9.53 -3.21 28.22
C CYS A 196 8.03 -3.49 28.10
#